data_AF-A0A0V8QC97-F1
#
_entry.id   AF-A0A0V8QC97-F1
#
_cell.length_a   1.000
_cell.length_b   1.000
_cell.length_c   1.000
_cell.angle_alpha   90.00
_cell.angle_beta   90.00
_cell.angle_gamma   90.00
#
_symmetry.space_group_name_H-M   'P 1'
#
loop_
_entity.id
_entity.type
_entity.pdbx_description
1 polymer ?
#
loop_
_entity_poly.entity_id
_entity_poly.type
_entity_poly.pdbx_seq_one_letter_code
_entity_poly.pdbx_strand_id
1 'polypeptide(L)'
;MFKFIFDLATEPLGLPIEWYYEWIILGVIGYIAYLIAYDKVGSLYHGDFISGRAAGSFFHWIIRTIYFIVMWAITYGVIWIGKFVMAHKIQVAIGICSILAVVIAAKILIWIKERNELVKAPVKVEDDDNR
;
A
#
# COMPACT_ATOMS: atom_id res chain seq x y z
N MET A 1 19.69 19.98 -18.22
CA MET A 1 19.97 20.07 -16.77
C MET A 1 19.08 19.14 -15.95
N PHE A 2 17.75 19.24 -16.01
CA PHE A 2 16.87 18.40 -15.18
C PHE A 2 16.99 16.89 -15.41
N LYS A 3 17.33 16.46 -16.63
CA LYS A 3 17.70 15.06 -16.90
C LYS A 3 18.85 14.57 -16.02
N PHE A 4 19.89 15.38 -15.86
CA PHE A 4 21.04 15.04 -15.01
C PHE A 4 20.62 14.90 -13.54
N ILE A 5 19.74 15.79 -13.07
CA ILE A 5 19.23 15.74 -11.69
C ILE A 5 18.38 14.48 -11.48
N PHE A 6 17.52 14.14 -12.45
CA PHE A 6 16.74 12.91 -12.42
C PHE A 6 17.64 11.67 -12.43
N ASP A 7 18.60 11.62 -13.34
CA ASP A 7 19.55 10.51 -13.47
C ASP A 7 20.33 10.36 -12.13
N LEU A 8 20.88 11.45 -11.58
CA LEU A 8 21.59 11.43 -10.29
C LEU A 8 20.70 10.98 -9.12
N ALA A 9 19.42 11.38 -9.10
CA ALA A 9 18.48 10.99 -8.04
C ALA A 9 18.03 9.53 -8.16
N THR A 10 18.03 8.97 -9.38
CA THR A 10 17.52 7.61 -9.65
C THR A 10 18.62 6.57 -9.82
N GLU A 11 19.85 6.99 -10.09
CA GLU A 11 21.05 6.14 -10.16
C GLU A 11 21.27 5.28 -8.90
N PRO A 12 21.12 5.80 -7.66
CA PRO A 12 21.27 4.95 -6.47
C PRO A 12 20.05 4.06 -6.17
N LEU A 13 18.94 4.21 -6.90
CA LEU A 13 17.66 3.52 -6.63
C LEU A 13 17.63 2.11 -7.23
N GLY A 14 18.46 1.22 -6.67
CA GLY A 14 18.48 -0.18 -7.07
C GLY A 14 17.38 -1.03 -6.42
N LEU A 15 17.12 -2.20 -7.00
CA LEU A 15 16.21 -3.21 -6.45
C LEU A 15 17.00 -4.46 -6.02
N PRO A 16 16.69 -5.09 -4.87
CA PRO A 16 17.48 -6.20 -4.33
C PRO A 16 17.12 -7.55 -5.00
N ILE A 17 17.22 -7.59 -6.32
CA ILE A 17 16.91 -8.70 -7.23
C ILE A 17 18.01 -8.87 -8.28
N GLU A 18 17.85 -9.81 -9.20
CA GLU A 18 18.81 -10.00 -10.29
C GLU A 18 18.80 -8.80 -11.24
N TRP A 19 20.00 -8.39 -11.64
CA TRP A 19 20.22 -7.14 -12.37
C TRP A 19 19.34 -7.00 -13.61
N TYR A 20 19.14 -8.05 -14.41
CA TYR A 20 18.35 -7.93 -15.64
C TYR A 20 16.85 -7.67 -15.37
N TYR A 21 16.28 -8.26 -14.31
CA TYR A 21 14.90 -7.95 -13.89
C TYR A 21 14.78 -6.55 -13.33
N GLU A 22 15.78 -6.12 -12.56
CA GLU A 22 15.85 -4.75 -12.03
C GLU A 22 15.80 -3.72 -13.16
N TRP A 23 16.63 -3.88 -14.19
CA TRP A 23 16.65 -2.96 -15.34
C TRP A 23 15.31 -2.90 -16.06
N ILE A 24 14.64 -4.05 -16.25
CA ILE A 24 13.31 -4.11 -16.87
C ILE A 24 12.30 -3.36 -16.01
N ILE A 25 12.26 -3.62 -14.70
CA ILE A 25 11.30 -3.02 -13.77
C ILE A 25 11.52 -1.50 -13.67
N LEU A 26 12.77 -1.05 -13.48
CA LEU A 26 13.10 0.37 -13.43
C LEU A 26 12.77 1.07 -14.76
N GLY A 27 13.00 0.39 -15.90
CA GLY A 27 12.59 0.87 -17.21
C GLY A 27 11.07 1.07 -17.33
N VAL A 28 10.29 0.10 -16.88
CA VAL A 28 8.82 0.17 -16.87
C VAL A 28 8.33 1.29 -15.95
N ILE A 29 8.86 1.38 -14.72
CA ILE A 29 8.54 2.46 -13.77
C ILE A 29 8.88 3.83 -14.40
N GLY A 30 10.05 3.94 -15.03
CA GLY A 30 10.49 5.14 -15.73
C GLY A 30 9.58 5.56 -16.87
N TYR A 31 9.07 4.60 -17.63
CA TYR A 31 8.13 4.83 -18.72
C TYR A 31 6.76 5.29 -18.20
N ILE A 32 6.21 4.62 -17.18
CA ILE A 32 4.94 5.00 -16.55
C ILE A 32 5.04 6.41 -15.95
N ALA A 33 6.14 6.71 -15.24
CA ALA A 33 6.38 8.03 -14.67
C ALA A 33 6.45 9.12 -15.74
N TYR A 34 7.04 8.81 -16.90
CA TYR A 34 7.08 9.73 -18.04
C TYR A 34 5.67 10.01 -18.58
N LEU A 35 4.85 8.99 -18.77
CA LEU A 35 3.48 9.15 -19.28
C LEU A 35 2.62 10.00 -18.32
N ILE A 36 2.71 9.72 -17.01
CA ILE A 36 2.01 10.52 -15.99
C ILE A 36 2.49 11.97 -16.02
N ALA A 37 3.80 12.20 -16.07
CA ALA A 37 4.34 13.55 -16.13
C ALA A 37 3.93 14.29 -17.41
N TYR A 38 3.82 13.60 -18.54
CA TYR A 38 3.36 14.19 -19.79
C TYR A 38 1.89 14.61 -19.71
N ASP A 39 1.01 13.73 -19.21
CA ASP A 39 -0.41 14.01 -19.01
C ASP A 39 -0.63 15.21 -18.06
N LYS A 40 0.03 15.20 -16.90
CA LYS A 40 -0.12 16.27 -15.90
C LYS A 40 0.39 17.62 -16.40
N VAL A 41 1.54 17.65 -17.07
CA VAL A 41 2.05 18.91 -17.66
C VAL A 41 1.17 19.38 -18.80
N GLY A 42 0.64 18.46 -19.61
CA GLY A 42 -0.36 18.78 -20.63
C GLY A 42 -1.58 19.47 -20.02
N SER A 43 -2.13 18.91 -18.95
CA SER A 43 -3.25 19.52 -18.22
C SER A 43 -2.94 20.93 -17.70
N LEU A 44 -1.73 21.16 -17.17
CA LEU A 44 -1.30 22.48 -16.71
C LEU A 44 -1.21 23.52 -17.83
N TYR A 45 -0.84 23.11 -19.05
CA TYR A 45 -0.87 24.00 -20.22
C TYR A 45 -2.29 24.36 -20.63
N HIS A 46 -3.23 23.41 -20.61
CA HIS A 46 -4.63 23.66 -20.99
C HIS A 46 -5.37 24.56 -19.98
N GLY A 47 -4.95 24.54 -18.72
CA GLY A 47 -5.53 25.39 -17.67
C GLY A 47 -4.89 26.78 -17.55
N ASP A 48 -4.04 27.19 -18.51
CA ASP A 48 -3.27 28.45 -18.48
C ASP A 48 -2.42 28.66 -17.21
N PHE A 49 -2.15 27.60 -16.44
CA PHE A 49 -1.32 27.67 -15.22
C PHE A 49 0.16 27.83 -15.52
N ILE A 50 0.61 27.34 -16.67
CA ILE A 50 2.00 27.43 -17.12
C ILE A 50 2.06 27.90 -18.56
N SER A 51 2.98 28.82 -18.83
CA SER A 51 3.28 29.30 -20.18
C SER A 51 4.77 29.19 -20.45
N GLY A 52 5.13 28.80 -21.67
CA GLY A 52 6.52 28.73 -22.12
C GLY A 52 7.22 27.38 -21.90
N ARG A 53 8.21 27.11 -22.75
CA ARG A 53 8.91 25.82 -22.84
C ARG A 53 9.72 25.47 -21.58
N ALA A 54 10.32 26.48 -20.93
CA ALA A 54 11.16 26.27 -19.75
C ALA A 54 10.33 25.78 -18.54
N ALA A 55 9.17 26.40 -18.29
CA ALA A 55 8.26 26.01 -17.22
C ALA A 55 7.74 24.59 -17.42
N GLY A 56 7.25 24.25 -18.62
CA GLY A 56 6.76 22.89 -18.91
C GLY A 56 7.84 21.82 -18.74
N SER A 57 9.07 22.09 -19.20
CA SER A 57 10.20 21.18 -18.96
C SER A 57 10.44 21.00 -17.46
N PHE A 58 10.48 22.08 -16.67
CA PHE A 58 10.72 22.00 -15.23
C PHE A 58 9.67 21.14 -14.51
N PHE A 59 8.39 21.41 -14.73
CA PHE A 59 7.31 20.63 -14.13
C PHE A 59 7.31 19.17 -14.59
N HIS A 60 7.59 18.92 -15.87
CA HIS A 60 7.66 17.55 -16.39
C HIS A 60 8.71 16.72 -15.65
N TRP A 61 9.92 17.25 -15.49
CA TRP A 61 10.98 16.55 -14.78
C TRP A 61 10.66 16.36 -13.29
N ILE A 62 10.11 17.37 -12.61
CA ILE A 62 9.74 17.24 -11.18
C ILE A 62 8.68 16.15 -10.98
N ILE A 63 7.58 16.22 -11.74
CA ILE A 63 6.48 15.27 -11.62
C ILE A 63 6.99 13.87 -11.94
N ARG A 64 7.78 13.71 -13.00
CA ARG A 64 8.39 12.43 -13.37
C ARG A 64 9.25 11.86 -12.23
N THR A 65 10.11 12.67 -11.61
CA THR A 65 10.95 12.22 -10.49
C THR A 65 10.11 11.76 -9.29
N ILE A 66 9.09 12.53 -8.91
CA ILE A 66 8.24 12.18 -7.75
C ILE A 66 7.53 10.84 -7.98
N TYR A 67 6.88 10.68 -9.13
CA TYR A 67 6.16 9.44 -9.44
C TYR A 67 7.10 8.24 -9.56
N PHE A 68 8.29 8.44 -10.13
CA PHE A 68 9.32 7.41 -10.18
C PHE A 68 9.69 6.92 -8.77
N ILE A 69 10.02 7.84 -7.87
CA ILE A 69 10.42 7.52 -6.49
C ILE A 69 9.30 6.78 -5.75
N VAL A 70 8.05 7.23 -5.88
CA VAL A 70 6.90 6.59 -5.24
C VAL A 70 6.71 5.16 -5.74
N MET A 71 6.69 4.95 -7.06
CA MET A 71 6.53 3.61 -7.63
C MET A 71 7.72 2.70 -7.32
N TRP A 72 8.93 3.24 -7.33
CA TRP A 72 10.14 2.53 -6.91
C TRP A 72 10.03 2.09 -5.45
N ALA A 73 9.64 2.98 -4.54
CA ALA A 73 9.53 2.67 -3.10
C ALA A 73 8.49 1.57 -2.84
N ILE A 74 7.35 1.62 -3.53
CA ILE A 74 6.34 0.55 -3.47
C ILE A 74 6.92 -0.77 -3.96
N THR A 75 7.59 -0.76 -5.11
CA THR A 75 8.18 -1.95 -5.72
C THR A 75 9.27 -2.56 -4.82
N TYR A 76 10.17 -1.72 -4.30
CA TYR A 76 11.20 -2.10 -3.34
C TYR A 76 10.57 -2.73 -2.10
N GLY A 77 9.55 -2.08 -1.53
CA GLY A 77 8.82 -2.58 -0.36
C GLY A 77 8.20 -3.95 -0.60
N VAL A 78 7.53 -4.15 -1.74
CA VAL A 78 6.93 -5.45 -2.12
C VAL A 78 7.99 -6.53 -2.25
N ILE A 79 9.11 -6.24 -2.93
CA ILE A 79 10.22 -7.19 -3.08
C ILE A 79 10.81 -7.53 -1.71
N TRP A 80 11.04 -6.52 -0.88
CA TRP A 80 11.61 -6.69 0.46
C TRP A 80 10.70 -7.54 1.36
N ILE A 81 9.40 -7.26 1.38
CA ILE A 81 8.40 -8.06 2.09
C ILE A 81 8.38 -9.50 1.54
N GLY A 82 8.39 -9.67 0.21
CA GLY A 82 8.45 -10.99 -0.41
C GLY A 82 9.66 -11.80 0.03
N LYS A 83 10.85 -11.19 0.05
CA LYS A 83 12.08 -11.82 0.56
C LYS A 83 11.99 -12.13 2.05
N PHE A 84 11.43 -11.23 2.85
CA PHE A 84 11.20 -11.44 4.28
C PHE A 84 10.29 -12.64 4.55
N VAL A 85 9.16 -12.73 3.85
CA VAL A 85 8.23 -13.86 3.95
C VAL A 85 8.90 -15.16 3.54
N MET A 86 9.73 -15.15 2.49
CA MET A 86 10.47 -16.34 2.07
C MET A 86 11.59 -16.74 3.04
N ALA A 87 12.20 -15.80 3.75
CA ALA A 87 13.21 -16.08 4.77
C ALA A 87 12.58 -16.59 6.07
N HIS A 88 11.43 -16.04 6.46
CA HIS A 88 10.75 -16.31 7.73
C HIS A 88 9.43 -17.07 7.58
N LYS A 89 9.36 -18.00 6.61
CA LYS A 89 8.13 -18.73 6.24
C LYS A 89 7.36 -19.30 7.43
N ILE A 90 8.08 -19.91 8.37
CA ILE A 90 7.49 -20.52 9.58
C ILE A 90 6.93 -19.46 10.53
N GLN A 91 7.67 -18.37 10.78
CA GLN A 91 7.23 -17.29 11.68
C GLN A 91 6.04 -16.52 11.11
N VAL A 92 6.04 -16.25 9.81
CA VAL A 92 4.91 -15.61 9.12
C VAL A 92 3.66 -16.50 9.18
N ALA A 93 3.81 -17.81 8.96
CA ALA A 93 2.69 -18.73 9.08
C ALA A 93 2.11 -18.76 10.50
N ILE A 94 2.96 -18.81 11.53
CA ILE A 94 2.52 -18.75 12.94
C ILE A 94 1.81 -17.43 13.23
N GLY A 95 2.33 -16.30 12.74
CA GLY A 95 1.70 -14.99 12.92
C GLY A 95 0.32 -14.88 12.30
N ILE A 96 0.11 -15.43 11.09
CA ILE A 96 -1.21 -15.45 10.44
C ILE A 96 -2.17 -16.36 11.22
N CYS A 97 -1.72 -17.55 11.60
CA CYS A 97 -2.52 -18.50 12.38
C CYS A 97 -2.94 -17.92 13.74
N SER A 98 -2.05 -17.17 14.42
CA SER A 98 -2.37 -16.59 15.72
C SER A 98 -3.42 -15.48 15.61
N ILE A 99 -3.34 -14.61 14.61
CA ILE A 99 -4.34 -13.56 14.36
C ILE A 99 -5.71 -14.20 14.08
N LEU A 100 -5.76 -15.22 13.22
CA LEU A 100 -7.00 -15.94 12.91
C LEU A 100 -7.59 -16.62 14.16
N ALA A 101 -6.75 -17.26 14.98
CA ALA A 101 -7.20 -17.89 16.22
C ALA A 101 -7.81 -16.87 17.19
N VAL A 102 -7.22 -15.68 17.31
CA VAL A 102 -7.76 -14.59 18.17
C VAL A 102 -9.11 -14.10 17.66
N VAL A 103 -9.27 -13.91 16.34
CA VAL A 103 -10.57 -13.49 15.75
C VAL A 103 -11.66 -14.52 16.01
N ILE A 104 -11.34 -15.81 15.84
CA ILE A 104 -12.28 -16.92 16.11
C ILE A 104 -12.63 -16.95 17.61
N ALA A 105 -11.64 -16.86 18.49
CA ALA A 105 -11.87 -16.83 19.93
C ALA A 105 -12.76 -15.65 20.36
N ALA A 106 -12.51 -14.46 19.82
CA ALA A 106 -13.34 -13.28 20.08
C ALA A 106 -14.80 -13.48 19.64
N LYS A 107 -15.02 -14.06 18.45
CA LYS A 107 -16.37 -14.40 17.97
C LYS A 107 -17.08 -15.40 18.90
N ILE A 108 -16.38 -16.44 19.33
CA ILE A 108 -16.92 -17.45 20.26
C ILE A 108 -17.28 -16.80 21.61
N LEU A 109 -16.41 -15.95 22.16
CA LEU A 109 -16.67 -15.26 23.43
C LEU A 109 -17.90 -14.34 23.36
N ILE A 110 -18.06 -13.60 22.26
CA ILE A 110 -19.25 -12.75 22.05
C ILE A 110 -20.51 -13.63 22.00
N TRP A 111 -20.48 -14.73 21.25
CA TRP A 111 -21.61 -15.65 21.14
C TRP A 111 -21.98 -16.28 22.51
N ILE A 112 -20.99 -16.70 23.31
CA ILE A 112 -21.22 -17.22 24.67
C ILE A 112 -21.84 -16.13 25.56
N LYS A 113 -21.35 -14.89 25.47
CA LYS A 113 -21.90 -13.77 26.25
C LYS A 113 -23.36 -13.50 25.89
N GLU A 114 -23.70 -13.44 24.61
CA GLU A 114 -25.08 -13.29 24.15
C GLU A 114 -25.98 -14.43 24.64
N ARG A 115 -25.52 -15.68 24.53
CA ARG A 115 -26.25 -16.85 25.06
C ARG A 115 -26.49 -16.76 26.57
N ASN A 116 -25.50 -16.31 27.35
CA ASN A 116 -25.63 -16.18 28.80
C ASN A 116 -26.58 -15.06 29.22
N GLU A 117 -26.64 -13.94 28.49
CA GLU A 117 -27.63 -12.87 28.74
C GLU A 117 -29.06 -13.36 28.44
N LEU A 118 -29.24 -14.09 27.32
CA LEU A 118 -30.54 -14.67 26.96
C LEU A 118 -31.04 -15.74 27.95
N VAL A 119 -30.13 -16.49 28.58
CA VAL A 119 -30.46 -17.51 29.61
C VAL A 119 -30.74 -16.89 30.98
N LYS A 120 -30.32 -15.65 31.24
CA LYS A 120 -30.65 -14.91 32.49
C LYS A 120 -31.97 -14.16 32.43
N ALA A 121 -32.44 -13.78 31.24
CA ALA A 121 -33.74 -13.12 31.05
C ALA A 121 -35.03 -13.95 31.30
N PRO A 122 -35.07 -15.31 31.28
CA PRO A 122 -36.31 -16.07 31.38
C PRO A 122 -36.75 -16.36 32.82
N VAL A 123 -36.04 -15.87 33.84
CA VAL A 123 -36.46 -16.01 35.26
C VAL A 123 -36.92 -14.65 35.81
N LYS A 124 -37.95 -14.08 35.18
CA LYS A 124 -38.93 -13.28 35.92
C LYS A 124 -40.17 -14.15 36.02
N VAL A 125 -40.22 -14.94 37.09
CA VAL A 125 -41.43 -15.66 37.50
C VAL A 125 -42.49 -14.58 37.75
N GLU A 126 -43.56 -14.66 36.97
CA GLU A 126 -44.81 -13.96 37.24
C GLU A 126 -45.33 -14.55 38.56
N ASP A 127 -45.14 -13.84 39.67
CA ASP A 127 -45.82 -14.15 40.93
C ASP A 127 -47.32 -13.92 40.69
N ASP A 128 -48.01 -14.98 40.26
CA ASP A 128 -49.47 -15.09 40.28
C ASP A 128 -49.91 -15.24 41.74
N ASP A 129 -49.97 -14.10 42.44
CA ASP A 129 -50.71 -13.94 43.68
C ASP A 129 -52.21 -14.00 43.34
N ASN A 130 -52.81 -15.19 43.40
CA ASN A 130 -54.26 -15.32 43.39
C ASN A 130 -54.77 -16.08 44.62
N ARG A 131 -55.51 -15.29 45.40
CA ARG A 131 -56.18 -15.55 46.66
C ARG A 131 -57.59 -16.12 46.45
#